data_AF-A0A961K6C7-F1
#
_entry.id   AF-A0A961K6C7-F1
#
_cell.length_a   1.000
_cell.length_b   1.000
_cell.length_c   1.000
_cell.angle_alpha   90.00
_cell.angle_beta   90.00
_cell.angle_gamma   90.00
#
_symmetry.space_group_name_H-M   'P 1'
#
loop_
_entity.id
_entity.type
_entity.pdbx_description
1 polymer ?
#
loop_
_entity_poly.entity_id
_entity_poly.type
_entity_poly.pdbx_seq_one_letter_code
_entity_poly.pdbx_strand_id
1 'polypeptide(L)'
;IALALPQASILARVMRSALIETLGQDYIRTARAKGLSRRQATTRHALRNALIPVLTIIGLQFSFLLAGAIIIENVFYLPGLGRLIFQA
;
A
#
# COMPACT_ATOMS: atom_id res chain seq x y z
N ILE A 1 10.47 -13.79 -7.48
CA ILE A 1 9.35 -14.48 -6.77
C ILE A 1 9.74 -14.82 -5.32
N ALA A 2 10.85 -15.51 -5.08
CA ALA A 2 11.29 -15.88 -3.72
C ALA A 2 11.39 -14.70 -2.72
N LEU A 3 11.94 -13.55 -3.15
CA LEU A 3 12.05 -12.35 -2.29
C LEU A 3 10.74 -11.56 -2.16
N ALA A 4 9.82 -11.71 -3.11
CA ALA A 4 8.57 -10.96 -3.15
C ALA A 4 7.48 -11.59 -2.25
N LEU A 5 7.52 -12.91 -2.05
CA LEU A 5 6.55 -13.65 -1.26
C LEU A 5 6.47 -13.21 0.21
N PRO A 6 7.60 -13.03 0.94
CA PRO A 6 7.55 -12.57 2.33
C PRO A 6 6.99 -11.15 2.47
N GLN A 7 7.42 -10.24 1.59
CA GLN A 7 6.91 -8.87 1.51
C GLN A 7 5.40 -8.83 1.26
N ALA A 8 4.93 -9.61 0.27
CA ALA A 8 3.51 -9.72 -0.06
C ALA A 8 2.69 -10.31 1.10
N SER A 9 3.24 -11.26 1.85
CA SER A 9 2.57 -11.86 3.03
C SER A 9 2.32 -10.82 4.14
N ILE A 10 3.32 -9.96 4.42
CA ILE A 10 3.17 -8.89 5.40
C ILE A 10 2.09 -7.90 4.95
N LEU A 11 2.14 -7.48 3.68
CA LEU A 11 1.17 -6.54 3.14
C LEU A 11 -0.25 -7.12 3.14
N ALA A 12 -0.40 -8.40 2.80
CA ALA A 12 -1.68 -9.12 2.85
C ALA A 12 -2.23 -9.21 4.29
N ARG A 13 -1.36 -9.44 5.29
CA ARG A 13 -1.77 -9.44 6.70
C ARG A 13 -2.27 -8.06 7.14
N VAL A 14 -1.57 -6.98 6.77
CA VAL A 14 -1.99 -5.62 7.09
C VAL A 14 -3.33 -5.30 6.43
N MET A 15 -3.46 -5.62 5.13
CA MET A 15 -4.71 -5.43 4.39
C MET A 15 -5.88 -6.19 5.04
N ARG A 16 -5.64 -7.44 5.47
CA ARG A 16 -6.64 -8.25 6.17
C ARG A 16 -7.07 -7.61 7.48
N SER A 17 -6.13 -7.15 8.30
CA SER A 17 -6.44 -6.48 9.57
C SER A 17 -7.26 -5.22 9.35
N ALA A 18 -6.82 -4.36 8.43
CA ALA A 18 -7.52 -3.13 8.07
C ALA A 18 -8.94 -3.42 7.56
N LEU A 19 -9.10 -4.44 6.71
CA LEU A 19 -10.41 -4.86 6.21
C LEU A 19 -11.37 -5.31 7.32
N ILE A 20 -10.88 -6.10 8.29
CA ILE A 20 -11.70 -6.58 9.41
C ILE A 20 -12.21 -5.41 10.25
N GLU A 21 -11.32 -4.49 10.60
CA GLU A 21 -11.66 -3.27 11.34
C GLU A 21 -12.68 -2.43 10.57
N THR A 22 -12.43 -2.22 9.28
CA THR A 22 -13.28 -1.43 8.40
C THR A 22 -14.68 -2.02 8.24
N LEU A 23 -14.80 -3.36 8.15
CA LEU A 23 -16.09 -4.05 8.05
C LEU A 23 -16.92 -3.95 9.35
N GLY A 24 -16.28 -3.70 10.49
CA GLY A 24 -16.93 -3.46 11.78
C GLY A 24 -17.53 -2.06 11.93
N GLN A 25 -17.19 -1.13 11.04
CA GLN A 25 -17.62 0.27 11.12
C GLN A 25 -19.11 0.46 10.79
N ASP A 26 -19.75 1.45 11.42
CA ASP A 26 -21.18 1.68 11.28
C ASP A 26 -21.58 2.11 9.86
N TYR A 27 -20.73 2.83 9.13
CA TYR A 27 -21.04 3.21 7.75
C TYR A 27 -21.19 1.99 6.82
N ILE A 28 -20.56 0.85 7.14
CA ILE A 28 -20.76 -0.42 6.40
C ILE A 28 -22.13 -1.02 6.73
N ARG A 29 -22.60 -0.88 7.98
CA ARG A 29 -23.97 -1.27 8.37
C ARG A 29 -24.98 -0.37 7.66
N THR A 30 -24.76 0.94 7.61
CA THR A 30 -25.61 1.88 6.88
C THR A 30 -25.62 1.59 5.38
N ALA A 31 -24.48 1.27 4.77
CA ALA A 31 -24.43 0.88 3.35
C ALA A 31 -25.29 -0.36 3.07
N ARG A 32 -25.26 -1.35 3.96
CA ARG A 32 -26.13 -2.53 3.85
C ARG A 32 -27.61 -2.20 4.05
N ALA A 33 -27.94 -1.34 5.02
CA ALA A 33 -29.32 -0.87 5.24
C ALA A 33 -29.87 -0.09 4.04
N LYS A 34 -29.00 0.59 3.28
CA LYS A 34 -29.34 1.26 2.02
C LYS A 34 -29.51 0.31 0.82
N GLY A 35 -29.38 -1.00 1.02
CA GLY A 35 -29.61 -2.02 -0.01
C GLY A 35 -28.35 -2.46 -0.77
N LEU A 36 -27.14 -2.01 -0.40
CA LEU A 36 -25.93 -2.55 -1.02
C LEU A 36 -25.72 -4.01 -0.61
N SER A 37 -25.45 -4.87 -1.59
CA SER A 37 -25.05 -6.26 -1.33
C SER A 37 -23.73 -6.31 -0.55
N ARG A 38 -23.48 -7.41 0.16
CA ARG A 38 -22.22 -7.59 0.93
C ARG A 38 -20.98 -7.39 0.06
N ARG A 39 -20.99 -7.89 -1.18
CA ARG A 39 -19.89 -7.71 -2.14
C ARG A 39 -19.71 -6.24 -2.51
N GLN A 40 -20.79 -5.49 -2.75
CA GLN A 40 -20.72 -4.06 -3.08
C GLN A 40 -20.23 -3.24 -1.89
N ALA A 41 -20.73 -3.51 -0.67
CA ALA A 41 -20.26 -2.83 0.54
C ALA A 41 -18.77 -3.10 0.80
N THR A 42 -18.32 -4.34 0.64
CA THR A 42 -16.90 -4.69 0.79
C THR A 42 -16.03 -4.02 -0.28
N THR A 43 -16.40 -4.13 -1.56
CA THR A 43 -15.53 -3.65 -2.65
C THR A 43 -15.51 -2.12 -2.78
N ARG A 44 -16.67 -1.47 -2.64
CA ARG A 44 -16.80 -0.02 -2.84
C ARG A 44 -16.41 0.79 -1.60
N HIS A 45 -16.68 0.27 -0.40
CA HIS A 45 -16.48 1.00 0.85
C HIS A 45 -15.37 0.40 1.71
N ALA A 46 -15.41 -0.90 2.03
CA ALA A 46 -14.45 -1.47 2.95
C ALA A 46 -13.03 -1.55 2.37
N LEU A 47 -12.86 -2.06 1.14
CA LEU A 47 -11.56 -2.17 0.48
C LEU A 47 -10.92 -0.79 0.30
N ARG A 48 -11.69 0.20 -0.16
CA ARG A 48 -11.16 1.54 -0.44
C ARG A 48 -10.62 2.23 0.82
N ASN A 49 -11.28 2.03 1.96
CA ASN A 49 -10.81 2.56 3.24
C ASN A 49 -9.68 1.70 3.85
N ALA A 50 -9.75 0.38 3.72
CA ALA A 50 -8.70 -0.52 4.20
C ALA A 50 -7.38 -0.38 3.42
N LEU A 51 -7.40 0.19 2.21
CA LEU A 51 -6.20 0.46 1.42
C LEU A 51 -5.36 1.64 1.93
N ILE A 52 -5.91 2.52 2.79
CA ILE A 52 -5.18 3.68 3.33
C ILE A 52 -3.87 3.23 4.01
N PRO A 53 -3.86 2.33 5.01
CA PRO A 53 -2.62 1.87 5.64
C PRO A 53 -1.70 1.11 4.67
N VAL A 54 -2.27 0.36 3.72
CA VAL A 54 -1.50 -0.39 2.73
C VAL A 54 -0.71 0.55 1.83
N LEU A 55 -1.34 1.60 1.33
CA LEU A 55 -0.70 2.63 0.52
C LEU A 55 0.39 3.37 1.29
N THR A 56 0.18 3.65 2.57
CA THR A 56 1.22 4.26 3.42
C THR A 56 2.46 3.38 3.50
N ILE A 57 2.30 2.08 3.72
CA ILE A 57 3.43 1.14 3.80
C ILE A 57 4.16 1.03 2.46
N ILE A 58 3.41 0.93 1.35
CA ILE A 58 4.01 0.91 0.01
C ILE A 58 4.79 2.19 -0.24
N GLY A 59 4.24 3.36 0.12
CA GLY A 59 4.91 4.65 -0.02
C GLY A 59 6.23 4.69 0.76
N LEU A 60 6.23 4.21 2.01
CA LEU A 60 7.46 4.12 2.81
C LEU A 60 8.50 3.18 2.18
N GLN A 61 8.08 1.99 1.74
CA GLN A 61 8.98 1.04 1.07
C GLN A 61 9.58 1.64 -0.20
N PHE A 62 8.76 2.33 -0.99
CA PHE A 62 9.23 3.01 -2.20
C PHE A 62 10.25 4.10 -1.88
N SER A 63 9.99 4.94 -0.86
CA SER A 63 10.93 5.96 -0.41
C SER A 63 12.27 5.36 0.05
N PHE A 64 12.24 4.24 0.78
CA PHE A 64 13.47 3.54 1.18
C PHE A 64 14.25 2.98 0.00
N LEU A 65 13.56 2.39 -0.98
CA LEU A 65 14.20 1.89 -2.20
C LEU A 65 14.85 3.02 -3.00
N LEU A 66 14.15 4.16 -3.14
CA LEU A 66 14.68 5.33 -3.85
C LEU A 66 15.90 5.91 -3.14
N ALA A 67 15.83 6.10 -1.82
CA ALA A 67 16.95 6.59 -1.03
C ALA A 67 18.16 5.63 -1.10
N GLY A 68 17.93 4.31 -0.98
CA GLY A 68 18.97 3.31 -1.12
C GLY A 68 19.62 3.29 -2.49
N ALA A 69 18.82 3.40 -3.56
CA ALA A 69 19.32 3.48 -4.94
C ALA A 69 20.23 4.70 -5.14
N ILE A 70 19.84 5.88 -4.66
CA ILE A 70 20.66 7.10 -4.75
C ILE A 70 21.99 6.92 -4.01
N ILE A 71 22.00 6.30 -2.82
CA ILE A 71 23.24 6.03 -2.08
C ILE A 71 24.16 5.11 -2.88
N ILE A 72 23.62 4.03 -3.46
CA ILE A 72 24.39 3.09 -4.30
C ILE A 72 24.97 3.80 -5.53
N GLU A 73 24.18 4.63 -6.21
CA GLU A 73 24.63 5.41 -7.37
C GLU A 73 25.82 6.32 -7.03
N ASN A 74 25.77 6.99 -5.87
CA ASN A 74 26.85 7.86 -5.41
C ASN A 74 28.12 7.08 -5.03
N VAL A 75 27.99 5.96 -4.31
CA VAL A 75 29.14 5.17 -3.84
C VAL A 75 29.88 4.49 -4.99
N PHE A 76 29.14 3.94 -5.96
CA PHE A 76 29.73 3.18 -7.06
C PHE A 76 29.92 4.01 -8.34
N TYR A 77 29.64 5.32 -8.31
CA TYR A 77 29.71 6.22 -9.48
C TYR A 77 28.87 5.73 -10.69
N LEU A 78 27.76 5.02 -10.45
CA LEU A 78 26.86 4.60 -11.53
C LEU A 78 26.00 5.77 -12.01
N PRO A 79 25.81 5.95 -13.33
CA PRO A 79 24.83 6.89 -13.85
C PRO A 79 23.42 6.32 -13.62
N GLY A 80 22.64 6.96 -12.76
CA GLY A 80 21.27 6.55 -12.46
C GLY A 80 20.31 7.72 -12.23
N LEU A 81 19.15 7.41 -11.66
CA LEU A 81 18.02 8.35 -11.56
C LEU A 81 18.34 9.56 -10.66
N GLY A 82 19.26 9.42 -9.71
CA GLY A 82 19.68 10.51 -8.83
C GLY A 82 20.34 11.68 -9.59
N ARG A 83 21.04 11.40 -10.69
CA ARG A 83 21.61 12.46 -11.55
C ARG A 83 20.54 13.20 -12.36
N LEU A 84 19.48 12.52 -12.79
CA LEU A 84 18.39 13.14 -13.56
C LEU A 84 17.55 14.10 -12.71
N ILE A 85 17.41 13.84 -11.41
CA ILE A 85 16.73 14.76 -10.47
C ILE A 85 17.60 15.98 -10.16
N PHE A 86 18.93 15.84 -10.15
CA PHE A 86 19.86 16.95 -9.89
C PHE A 86 20.13 17.85 -11.10
N GLN A 87 19.89 17.35 -12.32
CA GLN A 87 20.06 18.11 -13.57
C GLN A 87 18.78 18.85 -14.03
N ALA A 88 17.65 18.64 -13.35
CA ALA A 88 16.41 19.37 -13.54
C ALA A 88 16.27 20.50 -12.51
#